data_AF-A0A1H0TMX9-F1
#
_entry.id   AF-A0A1H0TMX9-F1
#
_cell.length_a   1.000
_cell.length_b   1.000
_cell.length_c   1.000
_cell.angle_alpha   90.00
_cell.angle_beta   90.00
_cell.angle_gamma   90.00
#
_symmetry.space_group_name_H-M   'P 1'
#
loop_
_entity.id
_entity.type
_entity.pdbx_description
1 polymer ?
#
loop_
_entity_poly.entity_id
_entity_poly.type
_entity_poly.pdbx_seq_one_letter_code
_entity_poly.pdbx_strand_id
1 'polypeptide(L)'
;MPPRNPWLAESVYPTSHFNPGATDSVLFAGPVHGRKLKTEEVKTVPTVITSNPTLKKVGDQTIAFASGAVGVQKLRLTGKMMEAGNFVPYPGFEADAKLASNESIRAVLDKLDAASRARDESQIVAALATMGSMGLNIQTGINGVYNLFDKDGYHYCVFGGTKVLKSFDDNDPEADVRIVASKNLVEDLPADIAKSVSRIIGLAMTYDGYLAAAAPGAALILDRDLNVKSYVGFGDEAVDNSICIDDKGGVYVVTSKRMLRLAWTGEKLSTDTADGAWESPYESMDPKKAMALGAISRGSGTTPTLMGFGDDPDKLIVIADAAEAGTNLVAFWRDAIPDGFQQKPGTLSRRIADQIKIDISSLTIEPSPNVLGYGVAVINGSYPEPFPEPGPPNQFTAGVTRKAPLGVQKFTWDPKEKKFEKAWVNMEVDNTDIMVPVVSAATNLIYCATKISGNYAYVGLDWTTSETKQTWLFPDDSRKWNALGGITTILEDGDLLIGGAFAIKRMIDAP
;
A
#
# COMPACT_ATOMS: atom_id res chain seq x y z
N MET A 1 -9.82 3.75 -15.70
CA MET A 1 -8.50 3.98 -15.08
C MET A 1 -8.22 5.47 -15.04
N PRO A 2 -7.49 5.99 -14.04
CA PRO A 2 -7.08 7.39 -14.04
C PRO A 2 -6.20 7.70 -15.26
N PRO A 3 -6.17 8.96 -15.71
CA PRO A 3 -5.20 9.38 -16.72
C PRO A 3 -3.77 9.16 -16.21
N ARG A 4 -2.82 8.97 -17.14
CA ARG A 4 -1.39 8.90 -16.78
C ARG A 4 -0.95 10.25 -16.23
N ASN A 5 -0.27 10.25 -15.09
CA ASN A 5 0.41 11.46 -14.60
C ASN A 5 1.70 11.68 -15.41
N PRO A 6 1.85 12.81 -16.14
CA PRO A 6 3.02 13.07 -16.99
C PRO A 6 4.32 13.33 -16.20
N TRP A 7 4.24 13.49 -14.88
CA TRP A 7 5.38 13.71 -13.99
C TRP A 7 5.85 12.47 -13.23
N LEU A 8 5.17 11.34 -13.39
CA LEU A 8 5.67 10.05 -12.95
C LEU A 8 6.52 9.42 -14.06
N ALA A 9 7.48 8.57 -13.67
CA ALA A 9 8.30 7.81 -14.63
C ALA A 9 7.43 6.98 -15.58
N GLU A 10 7.93 6.77 -16.79
CA GLU A 10 7.36 5.77 -17.69
C GLU A 10 7.59 4.37 -17.13
N SER A 11 6.51 3.73 -16.70
CA SER A 11 6.54 2.44 -16.03
C SER A 11 5.13 1.92 -15.78
N VAL A 12 5.00 0.61 -15.59
CA VAL A 12 3.78 -0.02 -15.08
C VAL A 12 3.56 0.18 -13.58
N TYR A 13 4.61 0.57 -12.84
CA TYR A 13 4.54 0.75 -11.40
C TYR A 13 5.47 1.88 -10.90
N PRO A 14 5.28 3.13 -11.36
CA PRO A 14 6.17 4.25 -11.01
C PRO A 14 5.94 4.80 -9.61
N THR A 15 4.88 4.38 -8.91
CA THR A 15 4.51 4.86 -7.58
C THR A 15 3.86 3.73 -6.79
N SER A 16 4.00 3.74 -5.46
CA SER A 16 3.18 2.90 -4.58
C SER A 16 1.69 3.08 -4.95
N HIS A 17 0.92 2.00 -4.88
CA HIS A 17 -0.47 1.90 -5.35
C HIS A 17 -0.71 2.10 -6.87
N PHE A 18 0.29 1.76 -7.69
CA PHE A 18 0.25 1.69 -9.17
C PHE A 18 0.11 3.02 -9.93
N ASN A 19 -0.83 3.87 -9.51
CA ASN A 19 -1.21 5.05 -10.24
C ASN A 19 -1.71 6.15 -9.27
N PRO A 20 -1.83 7.41 -9.73
CA PRO A 20 -2.24 8.52 -8.86
C PRO A 20 -3.57 8.30 -8.14
N GLY A 21 -4.48 7.52 -8.72
CA GLY A 21 -5.79 7.22 -8.12
C GLY A 21 -5.77 6.10 -7.08
N ALA A 22 -4.61 5.49 -6.81
CA ALA A 22 -4.44 4.35 -5.91
C ALA A 22 -5.42 3.20 -6.16
N THR A 23 -5.66 2.87 -7.44
CA THR A 23 -6.71 1.89 -7.81
C THR A 23 -6.29 0.43 -7.61
N ASP A 24 -4.99 0.18 -7.48
CA ASP A 24 -4.41 -1.17 -7.39
C ASP A 24 -4.92 -2.13 -8.48
N SER A 25 -4.96 -1.58 -9.70
CA SER A 25 -5.42 -2.25 -10.90
C SER A 25 -4.55 -1.86 -12.09
N VAL A 26 -4.44 -2.77 -13.05
CA VAL A 26 -3.68 -2.59 -14.27
C VAL A 26 -4.47 -3.01 -15.50
N LEU A 27 -4.07 -2.49 -16.67
CA LEU A 27 -4.70 -2.80 -17.96
C LEU A 27 -4.04 -3.95 -18.72
N PHE A 28 -2.85 -4.38 -18.29
CA PHE A 28 -2.09 -5.45 -18.92
C PHE A 28 -2.24 -6.76 -18.15
N ALA A 29 -1.83 -7.86 -18.79
CA ALA A 29 -2.03 -9.20 -18.26
C ALA A 29 -1.07 -9.51 -17.11
N GLY A 30 -1.60 -10.10 -16.04
CA GLY A 30 -0.80 -10.81 -15.04
C GLY A 30 -0.64 -12.30 -15.34
N PRO A 31 -0.10 -13.08 -14.38
CA PRO A 31 0.17 -14.49 -14.59
C PRO A 31 -1.11 -15.29 -14.75
N VAL A 32 -1.06 -16.38 -15.52
CA VAL A 32 -2.22 -17.28 -15.74
C VAL A 32 -1.90 -18.76 -15.65
N HIS A 33 -0.66 -19.16 -15.31
CA HIS A 33 -0.26 -20.56 -15.26
C HIS A 33 -0.07 -21.05 -13.82
N GLY A 34 -1.17 -21.19 -13.06
CA GLY A 34 -1.16 -21.65 -11.68
C GLY A 34 -0.58 -23.05 -11.51
N ARG A 35 0.30 -23.23 -10.53
CA ARG A 35 0.97 -24.50 -10.19
C ARG A 35 1.66 -24.43 -8.82
N LYS A 36 2.20 -25.55 -8.35
CA LYS A 36 3.27 -25.50 -7.35
C LYS A 36 4.55 -25.06 -8.04
N LEU A 37 5.08 -23.92 -7.60
CA LEU A 37 6.29 -23.31 -8.14
C LEU A 37 7.52 -24.13 -7.74
N LYS A 38 8.47 -24.24 -8.67
CA LYS A 38 9.81 -24.76 -8.41
C LYS A 38 10.73 -23.62 -7.94
N THR A 39 11.84 -23.98 -7.31
CA THR A 39 12.81 -22.99 -6.80
C THR A 39 13.34 -22.08 -7.92
N GLU A 40 13.56 -22.61 -9.11
CA GLU A 40 14.01 -21.85 -10.28
C GLU A 40 12.95 -20.90 -10.87
N GLU A 41 11.67 -21.09 -10.55
CA GLU A 41 10.55 -20.25 -11.01
C GLU A 41 10.27 -19.06 -10.08
N VAL A 42 11.02 -18.95 -8.98
CA VAL A 42 10.94 -17.82 -8.06
C VAL A 42 12.33 -17.30 -7.76
N LYS A 43 12.61 -16.09 -8.23
CA LYS A 43 13.87 -15.41 -7.92
C LYS A 43 13.71 -14.60 -6.64
N THR A 44 14.77 -14.53 -5.84
CA THR A 44 14.75 -13.79 -4.57
C THR A 44 15.98 -12.91 -4.40
N VAL A 45 15.78 -11.76 -3.76
CA VAL A 45 16.85 -10.91 -3.24
C VAL A 45 16.58 -10.70 -1.75
N PRO A 46 17.49 -11.09 -0.83
CA PRO A 46 17.31 -10.87 0.59
C PRO A 46 17.09 -9.39 0.91
N THR A 47 16.21 -9.10 1.87
CA THR A 47 15.94 -7.74 2.32
C THR A 47 15.49 -7.76 3.78
N VAL A 48 15.58 -6.60 4.43
CA VAL A 48 14.97 -6.35 5.74
C VAL A 48 13.78 -5.44 5.50
N ILE A 49 12.60 -6.05 5.41
CA ILE A 49 11.30 -5.44 5.06
C ILE A 49 11.37 -4.53 3.84
N THR A 50 10.67 -4.92 2.78
CA THR A 50 10.37 -4.03 1.65
C THR A 50 8.91 -4.21 1.30
N SER A 51 8.08 -3.18 1.41
CA SER A 51 6.64 -3.29 1.08
C SER A 51 6.44 -3.48 -0.43
N ASN A 52 7.00 -2.57 -1.23
CA ASN A 52 6.92 -2.64 -2.69
C ASN A 52 8.12 -1.93 -3.34
N PRO A 53 8.82 -2.58 -4.29
CA PRO A 53 9.74 -1.89 -5.19
C PRO A 53 8.96 -1.06 -6.23
N THR A 54 9.32 0.20 -6.44
CA THR A 54 8.81 0.97 -7.60
C THR A 54 9.74 0.83 -8.79
N LEU A 55 9.17 1.05 -9.97
CA LEU A 55 9.77 0.70 -11.25
C LEU A 55 9.93 1.93 -12.13
N LYS A 56 11.01 1.96 -12.93
CA LYS A 56 11.15 2.85 -14.09
C LYS A 56 11.72 2.11 -15.29
N LYS A 57 11.50 2.66 -16.49
CA LYS A 57 12.20 2.25 -17.70
C LYS A 57 13.47 3.08 -17.91
N VAL A 58 14.53 2.41 -18.36
CA VAL A 58 15.77 3.02 -18.85
C VAL A 58 16.08 2.39 -20.20
N GLY A 59 15.67 3.05 -21.29
CA GLY A 59 15.61 2.39 -22.60
C GLY A 59 14.68 1.19 -22.59
N ASP A 60 15.18 0.03 -23.00
CA ASP A 60 14.45 -1.25 -22.94
C ASP A 60 14.51 -1.94 -21.56
N GLN A 61 15.38 -1.46 -20.67
CA GLN A 61 15.61 -2.06 -19.37
C GLN A 61 14.53 -1.67 -18.35
N THR A 62 14.16 -2.63 -17.50
CA THR A 62 13.27 -2.40 -16.36
C THR A 62 14.10 -2.38 -15.08
N ILE A 63 14.08 -1.24 -14.38
CA ILE A 63 14.83 -1.02 -13.15
C ILE A 63 13.84 -0.84 -12.01
N ALA A 64 14.12 -1.45 -10.86
CA ALA A 64 13.37 -1.20 -9.64
C ALA A 64 14.26 -0.63 -8.54
N PHE A 65 13.72 0.30 -7.76
CA PHE A 65 14.28 0.65 -6.47
C PHE A 65 13.38 0.07 -5.39
N ALA A 66 13.97 -0.83 -4.60
CA ALA A 66 13.34 -1.43 -3.44
C ALA A 66 13.72 -0.64 -2.19
N SER A 67 12.83 0.25 -1.78
CA SER A 67 12.97 1.03 -0.56
C SER A 67 12.61 0.16 0.64
N GLY A 68 13.63 -0.34 1.35
CA GLY A 68 13.47 -1.20 2.50
C GLY A 68 13.54 -0.45 3.84
N ALA A 69 13.59 -1.18 4.95
CA ALA A 69 13.61 -0.62 6.30
C ALA A 69 14.85 0.24 6.59
N VAL A 70 16.00 -0.10 5.99
CA VAL A 70 17.31 0.47 6.33
C VAL A 70 18.03 1.14 5.16
N GLY A 71 17.47 1.06 3.94
CA GLY A 71 18.05 1.69 2.76
C GLY A 71 17.33 1.31 1.47
N VAL A 72 17.93 1.66 0.34
CA VAL A 72 17.40 1.42 -1.01
C VAL A 72 18.26 0.39 -1.73
N GLN A 73 17.64 -0.68 -2.21
CA GLN A 73 18.26 -1.71 -3.05
C GLN A 73 17.88 -1.49 -4.52
N LYS A 74 18.87 -1.35 -5.40
CA LYS A 74 18.62 -1.36 -6.86
C LYS A 74 18.40 -2.79 -7.36
N LEU A 75 17.44 -3.00 -8.25
CA LEU A 75 17.21 -4.26 -8.94
C LEU A 75 17.13 -4.06 -10.46
N ARG A 76 17.71 -4.99 -11.22
CA ARG A 76 17.47 -5.13 -12.67
C ARG A 76 16.47 -6.25 -12.92
N LEU A 77 15.42 -5.94 -13.68
CA LEU A 77 14.26 -6.79 -13.89
C LEU A 77 13.92 -7.04 -15.37
N THR A 78 14.84 -6.81 -16.29
CA THR A 78 14.57 -6.94 -17.74
C THR A 78 14.33 -8.39 -18.16
N GLY A 79 13.29 -8.63 -18.96
CA GLY A 79 12.82 -9.99 -19.25
C GLY A 79 12.55 -10.74 -17.95
N LYS A 80 12.88 -12.03 -17.86
CA LYS A 80 12.69 -12.83 -16.63
C LYS A 80 13.80 -12.64 -15.57
N MET A 81 14.67 -11.63 -15.71
CA MET A 81 15.81 -11.40 -14.79
C MET A 81 15.36 -10.88 -13.42
N MET A 82 16.11 -11.19 -12.37
CA MET A 82 16.08 -10.42 -11.12
C MET A 82 17.48 -10.44 -10.53
N GLU A 83 18.19 -9.33 -10.67
CA GLU A 83 19.55 -9.17 -10.18
C GLU A 83 19.63 -7.99 -9.23
N ALA A 84 20.29 -8.18 -8.10
CA ALA A 84 20.58 -7.11 -7.16
C ALA A 84 21.75 -6.28 -7.67
N GLY A 85 21.54 -4.97 -7.77
CA GLY A 85 22.62 -3.97 -7.90
C GLY A 85 23.15 -3.57 -6.52
N ASN A 86 23.62 -2.34 -6.39
CA ASN A 86 24.08 -1.83 -5.11
C ASN A 86 22.93 -1.56 -4.12
N PHE A 87 23.32 -1.53 -2.85
CA PHE A 87 22.48 -1.15 -1.72
C PHE A 87 23.01 0.16 -1.11
N VAL A 88 22.12 1.10 -0.83
CA VAL A 88 22.47 2.38 -0.21
C VAL A 88 21.71 2.57 1.10
N PRO A 89 22.41 2.62 2.25
CA PRO A 89 21.79 2.91 3.54
C PRO A 89 21.11 4.29 3.56
N TYR A 90 20.03 4.44 4.33
CA TYR A 90 19.51 5.78 4.61
C TYR A 90 20.50 6.59 5.46
N PRO A 91 20.59 7.93 5.27
CA PRO A 91 21.43 8.78 6.10
C PRO A 91 21.05 8.68 7.58
N GLY A 92 22.01 8.28 8.43
CA GLY A 92 21.81 8.08 9.86
C GLY A 92 21.34 6.68 10.26
N PHE A 93 21.19 5.75 9.30
CA PHE A 93 20.81 4.35 9.53
C PHE A 93 21.91 3.38 9.09
N GLU A 94 23.14 3.87 8.88
CA GLU A 94 24.27 3.05 8.41
C GLU A 94 24.62 1.93 9.40
N ALA A 95 24.39 2.12 10.69
CA ALA A 95 24.60 1.10 11.71
C ALA A 95 23.57 -0.03 11.60
N ASP A 96 22.27 0.28 11.45
CA ASP A 96 21.22 -0.70 11.24
C ASP A 96 21.41 -1.44 9.91
N ALA A 97 21.78 -0.72 8.85
CA ALA A 97 22.07 -1.30 7.54
C ALA A 97 23.24 -2.29 7.57
N LYS A 98 24.27 -2.07 8.39
CA LYS A 98 25.37 -3.03 8.56
C LYS A 98 24.92 -4.34 9.21
N LEU A 99 23.84 -4.32 10.01
CA LEU A 99 23.26 -5.52 10.60
C LEU A 99 22.45 -6.32 9.58
N ALA A 100 21.94 -5.69 8.52
CA ALA A 100 21.09 -6.30 7.48
C ALA A 100 21.87 -7.16 6.48
N SER A 101 22.74 -8.06 6.96
CA SER A 101 23.48 -9.01 6.11
C SER A 101 22.62 -10.23 5.75
N ASN A 102 23.00 -10.94 4.68
CA ASN A 102 22.33 -12.18 4.29
C ASN A 102 22.37 -13.24 5.42
N GLU A 103 23.46 -13.26 6.19
CA GLU A 103 23.64 -14.19 7.32
C GLU A 103 22.71 -13.87 8.47
N SER A 104 22.51 -12.59 8.82
CA SER A 104 21.61 -12.21 9.92
C SER A 104 20.14 -12.45 9.54
N ILE A 105 19.75 -12.10 8.31
CA ILE A 105 18.42 -12.39 7.76
C ILE A 105 18.15 -13.89 7.81
N ARG A 106 19.12 -14.70 7.33
CA ARG A 106 19.00 -16.17 7.36
C ARG A 106 18.91 -16.71 8.79
N ALA A 107 19.70 -16.19 9.72
CA ALA A 107 19.68 -16.66 11.11
C ALA A 107 18.33 -16.40 11.80
N VAL A 108 17.68 -15.26 11.52
CA VAL A 108 16.32 -14.97 12.00
C VAL A 108 15.32 -15.90 11.31
N LEU A 109 15.43 -16.05 10.00
CA LEU A 109 14.54 -16.90 9.20
C LEU A 109 14.59 -18.37 9.63
N ASP A 110 15.78 -18.93 9.86
CA ASP A 110 15.95 -20.33 10.28
C ASP A 110 15.25 -20.61 11.61
N LYS A 111 15.32 -19.67 12.57
CA LYS A 111 14.58 -19.76 13.85
C LYS A 111 13.08 -19.71 13.63
N LEU A 112 12.61 -18.79 12.80
CA LEU A 112 11.20 -18.59 12.54
C LEU A 112 10.60 -19.78 11.77
N ASP A 113 11.34 -20.35 10.82
CA ASP A 113 10.96 -21.55 10.07
C ASP A 113 10.86 -22.76 11.01
N ALA A 114 11.85 -22.96 11.87
CA ALA A 114 11.83 -24.04 12.87
C ALA A 114 10.63 -23.90 13.81
N ALA A 115 10.38 -22.70 14.34
CA ALA A 115 9.25 -22.42 15.22
C ALA A 115 7.90 -22.61 14.52
N SER A 116 7.77 -22.16 13.27
CA SER A 116 6.55 -22.29 12.46
C SER A 116 6.25 -23.76 12.16
N ARG A 117 7.26 -24.57 11.81
CA ARG A 117 7.11 -26.02 11.61
C ARG A 117 6.70 -26.75 12.87
N ALA A 118 7.25 -26.33 14.02
CA ALA A 118 6.86 -26.85 15.33
C ALA A 118 5.45 -26.39 15.76
N ARG A 119 4.88 -25.38 15.08
CA ARG A 119 3.62 -24.71 15.46
C ARG A 119 3.63 -24.22 16.91
N ASP A 120 4.78 -23.71 17.34
CA ASP A 120 4.98 -23.21 18.70
C ASP A 120 4.94 -21.67 18.69
N GLU A 121 3.83 -21.11 19.18
CA GLU A 121 3.61 -19.66 19.21
C GLU A 121 4.68 -18.94 20.04
N SER A 122 5.12 -19.53 21.15
CA SER A 122 6.12 -18.92 22.02
C SER A 122 7.48 -18.83 21.31
N GLN A 123 7.83 -19.85 20.53
CA GLN A 123 9.05 -19.85 19.73
C GLN A 123 8.95 -18.92 18.52
N ILE A 124 7.76 -18.77 17.91
CA ILE A 124 7.53 -17.78 16.84
C ILE A 124 7.78 -16.38 17.38
N VAL A 125 7.16 -16.03 18.52
CA VAL A 125 7.35 -14.72 19.17
C VAL A 125 8.80 -14.50 19.57
N ALA A 126 9.47 -15.52 20.13
CA ALA A 126 10.89 -15.44 20.47
C ALA A 126 11.78 -15.24 19.23
N ALA A 127 11.46 -15.86 18.10
CA ALA A 127 12.16 -15.66 16.84
C ALA A 127 11.97 -14.22 16.31
N LEU A 128 10.74 -13.68 16.35
CA LEU A 128 10.44 -12.30 15.96
C LEU A 128 11.21 -11.28 16.81
N ALA A 129 11.37 -11.54 18.10
CA ALA A 129 12.17 -10.69 18.99
C ALA A 129 13.65 -10.58 18.55
N THR A 130 14.14 -11.50 17.71
CA THR A 130 15.51 -11.47 17.18
C THR A 130 15.66 -10.65 15.89
N MET A 131 14.57 -10.10 15.33
CA MET A 131 14.63 -9.27 14.12
C MET A 131 15.50 -8.01 14.27
N GLY A 132 15.73 -7.54 15.49
CA GLY A 132 16.72 -6.48 15.76
C GLY A 132 18.14 -6.82 15.31
N SER A 133 18.49 -8.11 15.26
CA SER A 133 19.80 -8.57 14.78
C SER A 133 20.03 -8.37 13.28
N MET A 134 18.96 -8.10 12.51
CA MET A 134 19.04 -7.69 11.11
C MET A 134 18.75 -6.19 10.91
N GLY A 135 18.83 -5.37 11.96
CA GLY A 135 18.63 -3.90 11.85
C GLY A 135 17.17 -3.45 11.87
N LEU A 136 16.22 -4.35 12.12
CA LEU A 136 14.81 -3.99 12.24
C LEU A 136 14.47 -3.48 13.65
N ASN A 137 13.85 -2.32 13.73
CA ASN A 137 13.34 -1.71 14.94
C ASN A 137 12.08 -0.88 14.62
N ILE A 138 11.47 -0.27 15.65
CA ILE A 138 10.22 0.51 15.49
C ILE A 138 10.41 1.68 14.51
N GLN A 139 11.60 2.30 14.49
CA GLN A 139 11.89 3.43 13.62
C GLN A 139 12.14 2.99 12.18
N THR A 140 12.82 1.86 11.96
CA THR A 140 13.17 1.37 10.62
C THR A 140 12.01 0.67 9.92
N GLY A 141 11.13 0.01 10.68
CA GLY A 141 10.07 -0.84 10.11
C GLY A 141 9.02 -0.14 9.23
N ILE A 142 8.93 1.19 9.29
CA ILE A 142 8.02 2.00 8.47
C ILE A 142 8.72 2.75 7.33
N ASN A 143 10.04 2.64 7.22
CA ASN A 143 10.78 3.33 6.17
C ASN A 143 10.48 2.72 4.80
N GLY A 144 10.49 3.54 3.76
CA GLY A 144 10.44 3.09 2.37
C GLY A 144 9.07 2.60 1.86
N VAL A 145 8.07 2.48 2.74
CA VAL A 145 6.74 1.93 2.40
C VAL A 145 6.10 2.69 1.23
N TYR A 146 6.14 4.02 1.24
CA TYR A 146 5.65 4.84 0.13
C TYR A 146 6.81 5.49 -0.59
N ASN A 147 6.88 5.20 -1.88
CA ASN A 147 7.95 5.67 -2.75
C ASN A 147 7.44 5.81 -4.19
N LEU A 148 8.17 6.58 -5.00
CA LEU A 148 7.84 6.83 -6.40
C LEU A 148 9.06 7.27 -7.21
N PHE A 149 8.96 7.15 -8.53
CA PHE A 149 9.86 7.79 -9.49
C PHE A 149 9.17 8.95 -10.20
N ASP A 150 9.88 10.08 -10.32
CA ASP A 150 9.46 11.16 -11.21
C ASP A 150 9.82 10.88 -12.68
N LYS A 151 9.29 11.70 -13.59
CA LYS A 151 9.50 11.58 -15.04
C LYS A 151 10.96 11.66 -15.49
N ASP A 152 11.84 12.24 -14.66
CA ASP A 152 13.27 12.39 -14.97
C ASP A 152 14.09 11.21 -14.39
N GLY A 153 13.42 10.28 -13.70
CA GLY A 153 14.01 9.06 -13.17
C GLY A 153 14.58 9.21 -11.76
N TYR A 154 14.34 10.34 -11.08
CA TYR A 154 14.64 10.48 -9.65
C TYR A 154 13.63 9.70 -8.82
N HIS A 155 14.14 8.98 -7.84
CA HIS A 155 13.34 8.22 -6.88
C HIS A 155 13.18 9.01 -5.58
N TYR A 156 12.01 8.90 -4.98
CA TYR A 156 11.67 9.52 -3.70
C TYR A 156 11.05 8.49 -2.77
N CYS A 157 11.45 8.50 -1.49
CA CYS A 157 10.83 7.64 -0.48
C CYS A 157 10.84 8.30 0.90
N VAL A 158 9.87 7.91 1.73
CA VAL A 158 9.81 8.33 3.14
C VAL A 158 10.79 7.53 3.99
N PHE A 159 11.46 8.17 4.95
CA PHE A 159 12.33 7.48 5.91
C PHE A 159 12.52 8.29 7.20
N GLY A 160 13.06 7.65 8.23
CA GLY A 160 13.54 8.33 9.44
C GLY A 160 12.45 9.08 10.21
N GLY A 161 11.20 8.65 10.09
CA GLY A 161 10.04 9.33 10.66
C GLY A 161 9.61 10.50 9.78
N THR A 162 10.31 11.64 9.84
CA THR A 162 9.88 12.90 9.23
C THR A 162 10.65 13.30 7.98
N LYS A 163 11.45 12.39 7.40
CA LYS A 163 12.35 12.69 6.29
C LYS A 163 11.86 12.10 4.96
N VAL A 164 12.23 12.77 3.88
CA VAL A 164 12.11 12.26 2.51
C VAL A 164 13.49 12.20 1.89
N LEU A 165 13.78 11.09 1.20
CA LEU A 165 14.99 10.87 0.42
C LEU A 165 14.72 11.20 -1.05
N LYS A 166 15.71 11.75 -1.75
CA LYS A 166 15.81 11.78 -3.21
C LYS A 166 17.05 10.99 -3.63
N SER A 167 16.88 9.99 -4.47
CA SER A 167 17.97 9.14 -5.00
C SER A 167 17.92 9.02 -6.52
N PHE A 168 19.04 8.64 -7.12
CA PHE A 168 19.19 8.56 -8.57
C PHE A 168 20.30 7.58 -8.94
N ASP A 169 20.21 6.95 -10.10
CA ASP A 169 21.23 6.06 -10.70
C ASP A 169 21.68 6.59 -12.07
N ASP A 170 21.56 7.89 -12.30
CA ASP A 170 21.97 8.54 -13.56
C ASP A 170 21.21 8.05 -14.81
N ASN A 171 20.08 7.35 -14.62
CA ASN A 171 19.36 6.65 -15.68
C ASN A 171 20.28 5.72 -16.49
N ASP A 172 21.18 5.04 -15.78
CA ASP A 172 22.02 4.00 -16.34
C ASP A 172 21.71 2.68 -15.61
N PRO A 173 21.33 1.61 -16.35
CA PRO A 173 21.05 0.29 -15.75
C PRO A 173 22.21 -0.26 -14.91
N GLU A 174 23.45 0.09 -15.26
CA GLU A 174 24.67 -0.40 -14.61
C GLU A 174 25.22 0.54 -13.55
N ALA A 175 24.81 1.81 -13.52
CA ALA A 175 25.29 2.74 -12.50
C ALA A 175 24.68 2.46 -11.13
N ASP A 176 25.45 2.73 -10.09
CA ASP A 176 24.99 2.61 -8.71
C ASP A 176 23.91 3.66 -8.39
N VAL A 177 22.89 3.26 -7.64
CA VAL A 177 22.01 4.24 -6.99
C VAL A 177 22.84 5.06 -6.00
N ARG A 178 22.58 6.37 -5.92
CA ARG A 178 23.20 7.30 -4.98
C ARG A 178 22.15 8.24 -4.38
N ILE A 179 22.43 8.71 -3.17
CA ILE A 179 21.63 9.76 -2.54
C ILE A 179 21.96 11.09 -3.23
N VAL A 180 20.92 11.80 -3.66
CA VAL A 180 21.02 13.14 -4.22
C VAL A 180 20.73 14.17 -3.13
N ALA A 181 19.67 13.95 -2.36
CA ALA A 181 19.29 14.81 -1.25
C ALA A 181 18.47 14.02 -0.22
N SER A 182 18.40 14.55 1.00
CA SER A 182 17.38 14.16 1.97
C SER A 182 16.99 15.37 2.78
N LYS A 183 15.71 15.50 3.15
CA LYS A 183 15.23 16.61 3.96
C LYS A 183 14.35 16.13 5.10
N ASN A 184 14.55 16.72 6.28
CA ASN A 184 13.61 16.61 7.38
C ASN A 184 12.51 17.65 7.21
N LEU A 185 11.30 17.21 6.85
CA LEU A 185 10.27 18.15 6.38
C LEU A 185 9.74 19.07 7.49
N VAL A 186 9.82 18.66 8.75
CA VAL A 186 9.32 19.47 9.87
C VAL A 186 10.17 20.72 10.14
N GLU A 187 11.40 20.79 9.60
CA GLU A 187 12.27 21.97 9.72
C GLU A 187 11.76 23.16 8.90
N ASP A 188 10.96 22.92 7.86
CA ASP A 188 10.33 23.96 7.04
C ASP A 188 8.94 24.38 7.57
N LEU A 189 8.42 23.71 8.61
CA LEU A 189 7.08 23.95 9.13
C LEU A 189 7.07 24.93 10.30
N PRO A 190 5.99 25.70 10.51
CA PRO A 190 5.77 26.41 11.77
C PRO A 190 5.77 25.44 12.95
N ALA A 191 6.26 25.90 14.11
CA ALA A 191 6.46 25.06 15.29
C ALA A 191 5.18 24.38 15.79
N ASP A 192 4.02 25.03 15.64
CA ASP A 192 2.71 24.49 16.02
C ASP A 192 2.19 23.40 15.08
N ILE A 193 2.64 23.38 13.82
CA ILE A 193 2.37 22.29 12.88
C ILE A 193 3.41 21.18 13.04
N ALA A 194 4.68 21.54 13.13
CA ALA A 194 5.80 20.61 13.30
C ALA A 194 5.59 19.67 14.50
N LYS A 195 5.09 20.17 15.64
CA LYS A 195 4.80 19.34 16.83
C LYS A 195 3.71 18.28 16.62
N SER A 196 2.83 18.48 15.63
CA SER A 196 1.76 17.54 15.30
C SER A 196 2.20 16.46 14.31
N VAL A 197 3.30 16.70 13.58
CA VAL A 197 3.86 15.79 12.58
C VAL A 197 4.81 14.79 13.24
N SER A 198 4.31 13.58 13.49
CA SER A 198 5.11 12.51 14.09
C SER A 198 5.90 11.67 13.09
N ARG A 199 5.39 11.53 11.86
CA ARG A 199 6.04 10.83 10.74
C ARG A 199 5.39 11.20 9.41
N ILE A 200 6.15 11.16 8.32
CA ILE A 200 5.59 11.14 6.96
C ILE A 200 5.24 9.69 6.65
N ILE A 201 4.02 9.48 6.14
CA ILE A 201 3.53 8.17 5.72
C ILE A 201 3.34 8.24 4.20
N GLY A 202 2.26 8.87 3.72
CA GLY A 202 1.95 8.93 2.30
C GLY A 202 2.91 9.79 1.49
N LEU A 203 3.19 9.36 0.26
CA LEU A 203 3.94 10.10 -0.74
C LEU A 203 3.34 9.85 -2.14
N ALA A 204 3.04 10.92 -2.87
CA ALA A 204 2.48 10.89 -4.22
C ALA A 204 3.01 12.05 -5.07
N MET A 205 2.68 12.06 -6.36
CA MET A 205 3.07 13.09 -7.32
C MET A 205 1.83 13.80 -7.87
N THR A 206 1.84 15.14 -7.87
CA THR A 206 0.82 15.97 -8.51
C THR A 206 0.97 15.97 -10.03
N TYR A 207 -0.08 16.34 -10.77
CA TYR A 207 -0.04 16.37 -12.24
C TYR A 207 0.76 17.54 -12.83
N ASP A 208 1.27 18.44 -11.97
CA ASP A 208 2.17 19.54 -12.30
C ASP A 208 3.59 19.37 -11.72
N GLY A 209 3.90 18.21 -11.15
CA GLY A 209 5.29 17.81 -10.84
C GLY A 209 5.79 18.13 -9.43
N TYR A 210 4.89 18.38 -8.49
CA TYR A 210 5.22 18.49 -7.07
C TYR A 210 4.98 17.17 -6.35
N LEU A 211 5.69 16.95 -5.25
CA LEU A 211 5.42 15.83 -4.35
C LEU A 211 4.32 16.23 -3.38
N ALA A 212 3.33 15.37 -3.19
CA ALA A 212 2.37 15.47 -2.11
C ALA A 212 2.76 14.48 -1.01
N ALA A 213 2.85 14.94 0.23
CA ALA A 213 3.18 14.12 1.38
C ALA A 213 2.10 14.21 2.44
N ALA A 214 1.85 13.12 3.16
CA ALA A 214 0.87 13.09 4.23
C ALA A 214 1.45 12.53 5.53
N ALA A 215 1.00 13.08 6.64
CA ALA A 215 1.45 12.77 7.98
C ALA A 215 0.30 12.89 8.97
N PRO A 216 0.35 12.20 10.13
CA PRO A 216 -0.41 12.64 11.29
C PRO A 216 -0.20 14.15 11.48
N GLY A 217 -1.30 14.90 11.61
CA GLY A 217 -1.28 16.33 11.82
C GLY A 217 -1.06 17.23 10.59
N ALA A 218 -0.66 16.73 9.41
CA ALA A 218 -0.49 17.60 8.24
C ALA A 218 -0.48 16.89 6.87
N ALA A 219 -0.82 17.63 5.82
CA ALA A 219 -0.46 17.34 4.44
C ALA A 219 0.45 18.44 3.89
N LEU A 220 1.41 18.07 3.04
CA LEU A 220 2.45 18.97 2.52
C LEU A 220 2.56 18.84 1.00
N ILE A 221 2.96 19.92 0.35
CA ILE A 221 3.43 19.95 -1.04
C ILE A 221 4.91 20.34 -1.03
N LEU A 222 5.72 19.55 -1.72
CA LEU A 222 7.16 19.75 -1.88
C LEU A 222 7.50 19.99 -3.35
N ASP A 223 8.47 20.84 -3.63
CA ASP A 223 9.14 20.75 -4.93
C ASP A 223 10.00 19.47 -5.01
N ARG A 224 10.48 19.16 -6.22
CA ARG A 224 11.33 17.99 -6.46
C ARG A 224 12.72 18.10 -5.84
N ASP A 225 13.08 19.24 -5.25
CA ASP A 225 14.28 19.43 -4.44
C ASP A 225 13.99 19.36 -2.93
N LEU A 226 12.81 18.82 -2.59
CA LEU A 226 12.32 18.53 -1.24
C LEU A 226 11.97 19.75 -0.39
N ASN A 227 11.87 20.96 -0.97
CA ASN A 227 11.47 22.13 -0.21
C ASN A 227 9.95 22.17 -0.03
N VAL A 228 9.48 22.38 1.20
CA VAL A 228 8.06 22.58 1.48
C VAL A 228 7.60 23.89 0.82
N LYS A 229 6.59 23.79 -0.05
CA LYS A 229 5.97 24.93 -0.75
C LYS A 229 4.63 25.33 -0.15
N SER A 230 3.87 24.35 0.32
CA SER A 230 2.59 24.58 0.97
C SER A 230 2.28 23.44 1.93
N TYR A 231 1.44 23.71 2.92
CA TYR A 231 0.95 22.71 3.86
C TYR A 231 -0.47 23.03 4.33
N VAL A 232 -1.16 22.01 4.85
CA VAL A 232 -2.40 22.14 5.60
C VAL A 232 -2.24 21.32 6.88
N GLY A 233 -2.51 21.93 8.03
CA GLY A 233 -2.49 21.26 9.33
C GLY A 233 -3.85 20.69 9.72
N PHE A 234 -3.84 19.54 10.38
CA PHE A 234 -5.03 18.82 10.88
C PHE A 234 -5.06 18.71 12.42
N GLY A 235 -4.14 19.37 13.12
CA GLY A 235 -4.10 19.35 14.58
C GLY A 235 -3.72 17.98 15.15
N ASP A 236 -4.64 17.33 15.87
CA ASP A 236 -4.48 16.02 16.53
C ASP A 236 -4.92 14.84 15.65
N GLU A 237 -5.44 15.11 14.46
CA GLU A 237 -5.93 14.07 13.55
C GLU A 237 -4.78 13.22 13.02
N ALA A 238 -4.93 11.90 13.12
CA ALA A 238 -3.98 10.97 12.56
C ALA A 238 -4.21 10.78 11.06
N VAL A 239 -3.15 10.59 10.30
CA VAL A 239 -3.17 9.99 8.96
C VAL A 239 -2.32 8.74 9.09
N ASP A 240 -2.88 7.57 8.79
CA ASP A 240 -2.22 6.28 9.02
C ASP A 240 -1.78 5.57 7.74
N ASN A 241 -2.16 6.09 6.57
CA ASN A 241 -1.88 5.48 5.27
C ASN A 241 -1.60 6.53 4.18
N SER A 242 -1.50 6.10 2.92
CA SER A 242 -1.21 6.95 1.77
C SER A 242 -2.37 7.87 1.37
N ILE A 243 -2.13 8.60 0.30
CA ILE A 243 -3.03 9.56 -0.35
C ILE A 243 -3.21 9.20 -1.82
N CYS A 244 -4.26 9.73 -2.44
CA CYS A 244 -4.42 9.69 -3.89
C CYS A 244 -4.59 11.10 -4.46
N ILE A 245 -4.34 11.24 -5.76
CA ILE A 245 -4.27 12.51 -6.48
C ILE A 245 -5.09 12.40 -7.77
N ASP A 246 -5.89 13.43 -8.07
CA ASP A 246 -6.55 13.58 -9.37
C ASP A 246 -5.84 14.58 -10.30
N ASP A 247 -6.22 14.56 -11.56
CA ASP A 247 -5.73 15.43 -12.64
C ASP A 247 -6.27 16.87 -12.58
N LYS A 248 -7.05 17.20 -11.55
CA LYS A 248 -7.67 18.51 -11.30
C LYS A 248 -7.13 19.16 -10.02
N GLY A 249 -5.96 18.74 -9.55
CA GLY A 249 -5.30 19.28 -8.36
C GLY A 249 -5.90 18.81 -7.03
N GLY A 250 -6.77 17.80 -7.02
CA GLY A 250 -7.29 17.20 -5.80
C GLY A 250 -6.23 16.35 -5.10
N VAL A 251 -5.91 16.69 -3.85
CA VAL A 251 -5.10 15.87 -2.94
C VAL A 251 -6.02 15.28 -1.88
N TYR A 252 -6.15 13.96 -1.89
CA TYR A 252 -7.14 13.27 -1.08
C TYR A 252 -6.52 12.62 0.14
N VAL A 253 -6.98 13.03 1.32
CA VAL A 253 -6.41 12.63 2.60
C VAL A 253 -7.50 12.06 3.49
N VAL A 254 -7.30 10.83 3.98
CA VAL A 254 -8.13 10.23 5.01
C VAL A 254 -7.45 10.44 6.35
N THR A 255 -8.10 11.22 7.22
CA THR A 255 -7.66 11.39 8.60
C THR A 255 -8.40 10.41 9.50
N SER A 256 -8.08 10.39 10.79
CA SER A 256 -8.81 9.61 11.78
C SER A 256 -10.27 10.03 11.98
N LYS A 257 -10.68 11.21 11.48
CA LYS A 257 -12.01 11.80 11.72
C LYS A 257 -12.82 12.04 10.44
N ARG A 258 -12.16 12.25 9.30
CA ARG A 258 -12.81 12.73 8.07
C ARG A 258 -12.01 12.43 6.80
N MET A 259 -12.73 12.38 5.70
CA MET A 259 -12.19 12.39 4.34
C MET A 259 -12.06 13.84 3.86
N LEU A 260 -10.90 14.19 3.30
CA LEU A 260 -10.59 15.52 2.77
C LEU A 260 -10.24 15.44 1.29
N ARG A 261 -10.77 16.37 0.50
CA ARG A 261 -10.15 16.86 -0.73
C ARG A 261 -9.53 18.21 -0.44
N LEU A 262 -8.20 18.25 -0.41
CA LEU A 262 -7.46 19.52 -0.46
C LEU A 262 -7.27 19.91 -1.92
N ALA A 263 -7.36 21.21 -2.21
CA ALA A 263 -7.19 21.74 -3.56
C ALA A 263 -5.77 22.29 -3.73
N TRP A 264 -4.95 21.64 -4.54
CA TRP A 264 -3.69 22.17 -5.02
C TRP A 264 -3.94 23.08 -6.22
N THR A 265 -3.66 24.36 -6.07
CA THR A 265 -3.91 25.38 -7.11
C THR A 265 -2.73 25.59 -8.07
N GLY A 266 -1.64 24.83 -7.90
CA GLY A 266 -0.34 25.11 -8.53
C GLY A 266 0.57 26.02 -7.69
N GLU A 267 0.01 26.70 -6.68
CA GLU A 267 0.74 27.61 -5.79
C GLU A 267 0.47 27.34 -4.31
N LYS A 268 -0.75 26.94 -3.97
CA LYS A 268 -1.20 26.73 -2.59
C LYS A 268 -2.00 25.43 -2.46
N LEU A 269 -1.80 24.73 -1.35
CA LEU A 269 -2.66 23.65 -0.88
C LEU A 269 -3.77 24.27 -0.04
N SER A 270 -5.00 24.22 -0.54
CA SER A 270 -6.13 24.97 -0.01
C SER A 270 -7.21 24.06 0.59
N THR A 271 -7.88 24.57 1.61
CA THR A 271 -9.10 24.01 2.20
C THR A 271 -10.34 24.81 1.82
N ASP A 272 -10.21 25.82 0.95
CA ASP A 272 -11.33 26.65 0.51
C ASP A 272 -12.18 25.90 -0.53
N THR A 273 -13.50 25.92 -0.32
CA THR A 273 -14.46 25.33 -1.25
C THR A 273 -14.50 26.06 -2.59
N ALA A 274 -14.10 27.34 -2.64
CA ALA A 274 -13.94 28.10 -3.88
C ALA A 274 -12.82 27.54 -4.77
N ASP A 275 -11.77 26.98 -4.16
CA ASP A 275 -10.69 26.26 -4.87
C ASP A 275 -11.08 24.80 -5.20
N GLY A 276 -12.31 24.40 -4.82
CA GLY A 276 -12.84 23.05 -5.00
C GLY A 276 -12.53 22.10 -3.83
N ALA A 277 -11.96 22.57 -2.73
CA ALA A 277 -11.75 21.72 -1.56
C ALA A 277 -13.09 21.29 -0.94
N TRP A 278 -13.09 20.15 -0.25
CA TRP A 278 -14.23 19.71 0.55
C TRP A 278 -13.79 18.74 1.62
N GLU A 279 -14.63 18.57 2.63
CA GLU A 279 -14.45 17.55 3.65
C GLU A 279 -15.77 16.82 3.92
N SER A 280 -15.65 15.60 4.44
CA SER A 280 -16.79 14.82 4.91
C SER A 280 -16.42 14.01 6.13
N PRO A 281 -17.22 14.04 7.21
CA PRO A 281 -17.11 13.02 8.24
C PRO A 281 -17.45 11.64 7.66
N TYR A 282 -16.97 10.61 8.34
CA TYR A 282 -17.33 9.21 8.14
C TYR A 282 -17.48 8.54 9.51
N GLU A 283 -18.10 7.36 9.58
CA GLU A 283 -18.27 6.68 10.87
C GLU A 283 -16.93 6.16 11.41
N SER A 284 -16.62 6.52 12.65
CA SER A 284 -15.37 6.13 13.31
C SER A 284 -15.60 5.69 14.75
N MET A 285 -14.84 4.69 15.19
CA MET A 285 -14.75 4.23 16.57
C MET A 285 -13.66 5.01 17.33
N ASP A 286 -13.79 5.11 18.66
CA ASP A 286 -12.68 5.56 19.51
C ASP A 286 -11.39 4.76 19.21
N PRO A 287 -10.24 5.42 18.96
CA PRO A 287 -9.01 4.74 18.56
C PRO A 287 -8.49 3.74 19.60
N LYS A 288 -8.65 4.00 20.90
CA LYS A 288 -8.18 3.07 21.94
C LYS A 288 -9.02 1.80 21.92
N LYS A 289 -10.33 1.95 21.74
CA LYS A 289 -11.24 0.82 21.55
C LYS A 289 -10.89 0.03 20.29
N ALA A 290 -10.63 0.71 19.16
CA ALA A 290 -10.24 0.06 17.92
C ALA A 290 -8.93 -0.75 18.05
N MET A 291 -7.89 -0.15 18.65
CA MET A 291 -6.62 -0.83 18.93
C MET A 291 -6.80 -2.06 19.83
N ALA A 292 -7.63 -1.97 20.87
CA ALA A 292 -7.92 -3.07 21.78
C ALA A 292 -8.63 -4.25 21.09
N LEU A 293 -9.34 -3.99 19.98
CA LEU A 293 -9.97 -5.02 19.15
C LEU A 293 -9.01 -5.58 18.07
N GLY A 294 -7.80 -5.04 17.95
CA GLY A 294 -6.79 -5.49 16.99
C GLY A 294 -6.69 -4.66 15.71
N ALA A 295 -7.33 -3.48 15.65
CA ALA A 295 -7.12 -2.56 14.53
C ALA A 295 -5.68 -2.05 14.52
N ILE A 296 -5.17 -1.72 13.33
CA ILE A 296 -3.81 -1.19 13.14
C ILE A 296 -3.80 0.30 12.76
N SER A 297 -4.98 0.92 12.69
CA SER A 297 -5.20 2.32 12.31
C SER A 297 -6.13 3.04 13.31
N ARG A 298 -5.96 4.36 13.48
CA ARG A 298 -6.70 5.20 14.45
C ARG A 298 -7.99 5.82 13.89
N GLY A 299 -8.39 5.40 12.70
CA GLY A 299 -9.62 5.78 12.01
C GLY A 299 -9.79 4.80 10.85
N SER A 300 -10.21 5.27 9.67
CA SER A 300 -10.25 4.40 8.48
C SER A 300 -8.88 3.78 8.21
N GLY A 301 -7.83 4.59 8.13
CA GLY A 301 -6.50 4.08 7.80
C GLY A 301 -6.42 3.39 6.43
N THR A 302 -7.46 3.50 5.61
CA THR A 302 -7.47 3.07 4.22
C THR A 302 -6.73 4.12 3.39
N THR A 303 -5.87 3.72 2.45
CA THR A 303 -5.49 4.61 1.35
C THR A 303 -6.74 4.91 0.53
N PRO A 304 -7.20 6.17 0.40
CA PRO A 304 -8.39 6.46 -0.38
C PRO A 304 -8.16 6.11 -1.85
N THR A 305 -9.16 5.55 -2.49
CA THR A 305 -9.06 5.12 -3.89
C THR A 305 -10.07 5.83 -4.78
N LEU A 306 -9.59 6.40 -5.88
CA LEU A 306 -10.45 7.05 -6.87
C LEU A 306 -11.20 6.01 -7.72
N MET A 307 -12.48 6.29 -8.01
CA MET A 307 -13.34 5.45 -8.84
C MET A 307 -14.14 6.31 -9.82
N GLY A 308 -14.41 5.77 -11.01
CA GLY A 308 -15.04 6.52 -12.09
C GLY A 308 -14.06 7.49 -12.77
N PHE A 309 -13.79 7.27 -14.05
CA PHE A 309 -12.79 8.02 -14.82
C PHE A 309 -13.30 8.32 -16.24
N GLY A 310 -12.60 9.13 -17.02
CA GLY A 310 -13.01 9.49 -18.39
C GLY A 310 -14.47 9.97 -18.46
N ASP A 311 -15.27 9.31 -19.28
CA ASP A 311 -16.68 9.64 -19.51
C ASP A 311 -17.66 8.97 -18.52
N ASP A 312 -17.17 8.25 -17.51
CA ASP A 312 -18.03 7.64 -16.50
C ASP A 312 -18.91 8.71 -15.81
N PRO A 313 -20.22 8.48 -15.62
CA PRO A 313 -21.13 9.52 -15.16
C PRO A 313 -20.86 9.97 -13.71
N ASP A 314 -20.41 9.06 -12.85
CA ASP A 314 -20.14 9.32 -11.44
C ASP A 314 -18.65 9.24 -11.14
N LYS A 315 -18.14 10.29 -10.50
CA LYS A 315 -16.77 10.41 -10.04
C LYS A 315 -16.75 10.26 -8.52
N LEU A 316 -16.08 9.24 -8.02
CA LEU A 316 -16.18 8.79 -6.64
C LEU A 316 -14.80 8.58 -6.01
N ILE A 317 -14.80 8.51 -4.68
CA ILE A 317 -13.66 8.11 -3.86
C ILE A 317 -14.15 7.12 -2.83
N VAL A 318 -13.40 6.05 -2.60
CA VAL A 318 -13.82 4.95 -1.75
C VAL A 318 -12.83 4.71 -0.63
N ILE A 319 -13.37 4.44 0.57
CA ILE A 319 -12.61 4.00 1.76
C ILE A 319 -13.36 2.86 2.46
N ALA A 320 -12.67 2.12 3.33
CA ALA A 320 -13.32 1.37 4.40
C ALA A 320 -13.36 2.24 5.65
N ASP A 321 -14.54 2.49 6.21
CA ASP A 321 -14.65 3.32 7.41
C ASP A 321 -14.24 2.55 8.68
N ALA A 322 -14.34 3.19 9.84
CA ALA A 322 -14.03 2.59 11.12
C ALA A 322 -15.27 2.52 12.03
N ALA A 323 -16.44 2.29 11.44
CA ALA A 323 -17.70 2.28 12.17
C ALA A 323 -17.70 1.29 13.34
N GLU A 324 -18.23 1.72 14.49
CA GLU A 324 -18.22 0.91 15.71
C GLU A 324 -19.07 -0.36 15.60
N ALA A 325 -20.16 -0.30 14.82
CA ALA A 325 -21.00 -1.45 14.52
C ALA A 325 -20.36 -2.41 13.49
N GLY A 326 -19.14 -2.12 13.05
CA GLY A 326 -18.33 -2.82 12.05
C GLY A 326 -18.21 -2.03 10.74
N THR A 327 -17.10 -2.20 10.03
CA THR A 327 -16.73 -1.35 8.89
C THR A 327 -17.71 -1.39 7.70
N ASN A 328 -17.89 -0.24 7.06
CA ASN A 328 -18.60 -0.09 5.80
C ASN A 328 -17.63 0.30 4.68
N LEU A 329 -17.97 -0.07 3.44
CA LEU A 329 -17.43 0.55 2.25
C LEU A 329 -18.17 1.86 2.02
N VAL A 330 -17.45 2.98 1.95
CA VAL A 330 -18.04 4.32 1.85
C VAL A 330 -17.56 4.98 0.56
N ALA A 331 -18.51 5.44 -0.28
CA ALA A 331 -18.23 6.24 -1.46
C ALA A 331 -18.57 7.71 -1.20
N PHE A 332 -17.67 8.61 -1.57
CA PHE A 332 -17.89 10.05 -1.56
C PHE A 332 -17.95 10.58 -2.99
N TRP A 333 -18.80 11.59 -3.23
CA TRP A 333 -18.77 12.35 -4.48
C TRP A 333 -17.43 13.09 -4.61
N ARG A 334 -16.58 12.65 -5.54
CA ARG A 334 -15.26 13.25 -5.81
C ARG A 334 -15.40 14.68 -6.33
N ASP A 335 -16.25 14.83 -7.34
CA ASP A 335 -16.52 16.08 -8.04
C ASP A 335 -17.74 16.77 -7.38
N ALA A 336 -18.49 17.60 -8.11
CA ALA A 336 -19.72 18.19 -7.58
C ALA A 336 -20.74 17.11 -7.18
N ILE A 337 -21.48 17.34 -6.08
CA ILE A 337 -22.59 16.47 -5.71
C ILE A 337 -23.68 16.65 -6.76
N PRO A 338 -24.22 15.56 -7.38
CA PRO A 338 -25.24 15.69 -8.40
C PRO A 338 -26.45 16.51 -7.94
N ASP A 339 -27.00 17.30 -8.87
CA ASP A 339 -28.18 18.12 -8.62
C ASP A 339 -29.36 17.24 -8.18
N GLY A 340 -30.09 17.71 -7.17
CA GLY A 340 -31.22 16.97 -6.62
C GLY A 340 -30.86 15.75 -5.76
N PHE A 341 -29.59 15.30 -5.71
CA PHE A 341 -29.18 14.21 -4.83
C PHE A 341 -29.51 14.57 -3.37
N GLN A 342 -30.27 13.69 -2.71
CA GLN A 342 -30.57 13.81 -1.29
C GLN A 342 -29.61 12.94 -0.49
N GLN A 343 -29.19 13.44 0.67
CA GLN A 343 -28.37 12.64 1.58
C GLN A 343 -29.08 11.32 1.90
N LYS A 344 -28.36 10.21 1.78
CA LYS A 344 -28.92 8.89 2.07
C LYS A 344 -29.12 8.72 3.59
N PRO A 345 -30.22 8.08 4.02
CA PRO A 345 -30.45 7.79 5.43
C PRO A 345 -29.26 7.07 6.08
N GLY A 346 -28.89 7.49 7.29
CA GLY A 346 -27.79 6.89 8.05
C GLY A 346 -26.39 7.42 7.71
N THR A 347 -26.19 8.04 6.54
CA THR A 347 -24.90 8.67 6.21
C THR A 347 -24.68 9.94 7.03
N LEU A 348 -23.42 10.24 7.40
CA LEU A 348 -23.08 11.44 8.19
C LEU A 348 -23.01 12.74 7.36
N SER A 349 -23.09 12.66 6.03
CA SER A 349 -22.93 13.81 5.14
C SER A 349 -23.58 13.56 3.79
N ARG A 350 -24.15 14.60 3.18
CA ARG A 350 -24.62 14.59 1.79
C ARG A 350 -23.49 14.31 0.77
N ARG A 351 -22.23 14.49 1.17
CA ARG A 351 -21.05 14.14 0.36
C ARG A 351 -20.89 12.62 0.18
N ILE A 352 -21.40 11.82 1.12
CA ILE A 352 -21.42 10.36 1.02
C ILE A 352 -22.47 9.99 -0.02
N ALA A 353 -21.99 9.47 -1.16
CA ALA A 353 -22.81 9.01 -2.26
C ALA A 353 -23.56 7.73 -1.88
N ASP A 354 -22.88 6.81 -1.20
CA ASP A 354 -23.46 5.65 -0.54
C ASP A 354 -22.50 5.05 0.48
N GLN A 355 -23.03 4.24 1.40
CA GLN A 355 -22.23 3.35 2.23
C GLN A 355 -22.92 1.99 2.39
N ILE A 356 -22.13 0.91 2.41
CA ILE A 356 -22.65 -0.45 2.52
C ILE A 356 -21.78 -1.29 3.44
N LYS A 357 -22.41 -2.20 4.19
CA LYS A 357 -21.71 -3.08 5.12
C LYS A 357 -20.72 -4.02 4.41
N ILE A 358 -19.51 -4.11 4.96
CA ILE A 358 -18.54 -5.16 4.60
C ILE A 358 -18.78 -6.35 5.53
N ASP A 359 -18.99 -7.52 4.94
CA ASP A 359 -19.39 -8.75 5.66
C ASP A 359 -18.19 -9.51 6.23
N ILE A 360 -17.01 -9.30 5.62
CA ILE A 360 -15.81 -10.08 5.92
C ILE A 360 -14.96 -9.50 7.05
N SER A 361 -15.16 -8.23 7.43
CA SER A 361 -14.32 -7.52 8.40
C SER A 361 -15.17 -6.84 9.46
N SER A 362 -14.79 -6.97 10.74
CA SER A 362 -15.45 -6.29 11.86
C SER A 362 -14.79 -4.97 12.24
N LEU A 363 -13.54 -4.76 11.82
CA LEU A 363 -12.77 -3.53 11.97
C LEU A 363 -12.45 -2.94 10.62
N THR A 364 -11.93 -1.71 10.63
CA THR A 364 -11.48 -1.02 9.43
C THR A 364 -10.44 -1.82 8.64
N ILE A 365 -10.30 -1.52 7.35
CA ILE A 365 -9.39 -2.19 6.41
C ILE A 365 -8.34 -1.18 5.99
N GLU A 366 -7.10 -1.41 6.43
CA GLU A 366 -5.96 -0.55 6.11
C GLU A 366 -5.55 -0.65 4.62
N PRO A 367 -5.49 -1.84 3.98
CA PRO A 367 -5.27 -1.96 2.54
C PRO A 367 -6.26 -1.12 1.72
N SER A 368 -5.75 -0.51 0.65
CA SER A 368 -6.58 0.20 -0.33
C SER A 368 -7.63 -0.72 -0.97
N PRO A 369 -8.83 -0.20 -1.29
CA PRO A 369 -9.79 -0.90 -2.12
C PRO A 369 -9.25 -1.05 -3.55
N ASN A 370 -9.26 -2.26 -4.08
CA ASN A 370 -8.96 -2.49 -5.50
C ASN A 370 -10.13 -2.01 -6.36
N VAL A 371 -9.87 -1.13 -7.33
CA VAL A 371 -10.90 -0.54 -8.20
C VAL A 371 -10.63 -0.83 -9.66
N LEU A 372 -11.59 -1.46 -10.34
CA LEU A 372 -11.60 -1.62 -11.79
C LEU A 372 -13.00 -1.30 -12.33
N GLY A 373 -13.09 -0.22 -13.12
CA GLY A 373 -14.38 0.36 -13.52
C GLY A 373 -15.16 0.82 -12.29
N TYR A 374 -16.40 0.35 -12.15
CA TYR A 374 -17.24 0.53 -10.96
C TYR A 374 -17.23 -0.67 -10.00
N GLY A 375 -16.34 -1.65 -10.21
CA GLY A 375 -16.11 -2.72 -9.25
C GLY A 375 -15.11 -2.29 -8.19
N VAL A 376 -15.40 -2.63 -6.93
CA VAL A 376 -14.51 -2.38 -5.78
C VAL A 376 -14.34 -3.69 -5.00
N ALA A 377 -13.11 -4.14 -4.76
CA ALA A 377 -12.84 -5.26 -3.87
C ALA A 377 -12.03 -4.82 -2.65
N VAL A 378 -12.29 -5.47 -1.53
CA VAL A 378 -11.57 -5.28 -0.25
C VAL A 378 -11.25 -6.64 0.34
N ILE A 379 -10.20 -6.69 1.17
CA ILE A 379 -9.79 -7.89 1.90
C ILE A 379 -10.14 -7.79 3.38
N ASN A 380 -10.19 -8.93 4.06
CA ASN A 380 -10.43 -8.94 5.51
C ASN A 380 -9.18 -8.44 6.26
N GLY A 381 -9.33 -7.37 7.04
CA GLY A 381 -8.28 -6.80 7.90
C GLY A 381 -8.40 -7.18 9.38
N SER A 382 -9.42 -7.97 9.77
CA SER A 382 -9.76 -8.26 11.16
C SER A 382 -9.29 -9.65 11.57
N TYR A 383 -8.19 -9.74 12.34
CA TYR A 383 -7.74 -11.01 12.92
C TYR A 383 -8.83 -11.58 13.86
N PRO A 384 -9.33 -12.81 13.63
CA PRO A 384 -10.36 -13.39 14.50
C PRO A 384 -9.87 -13.69 15.93
N GLU A 385 -8.57 -13.95 16.08
CA GLU A 385 -7.91 -14.25 17.36
C GLU A 385 -6.65 -13.38 17.49
N PRO A 386 -6.80 -12.04 17.61
CA PRO A 386 -5.66 -11.13 17.58
C PRO A 386 -4.70 -11.44 18.73
N PHE A 387 -3.41 -11.29 18.46
CA PHE A 387 -2.36 -11.35 19.47
C PHE A 387 -2.63 -10.28 20.55
N PRO A 388 -2.45 -10.58 21.85
CA PRO A 388 -2.78 -9.63 22.92
C PRO A 388 -2.05 -8.29 22.81
N GLU A 389 -0.83 -8.32 22.28
CA GLU A 389 -0.03 -7.13 22.01
C GLU A 389 -0.15 -6.74 20.52
N PRO A 390 -0.48 -5.48 20.18
CA PRO A 390 -0.47 -5.03 18.80
C PRO A 390 0.91 -5.17 18.16
N GLY A 391 0.95 -5.61 16.90
CA GLY A 391 2.18 -5.60 16.10
C GLY A 391 2.42 -6.87 15.29
N PRO A 392 3.70 -7.10 14.89
CA PRO A 392 4.11 -8.17 13.98
C PRO A 392 3.63 -9.59 14.32
N PRO A 393 3.47 -10.01 15.61
CA PRO A 393 3.03 -11.38 15.91
C PRO A 393 1.77 -11.81 15.17
N ASN A 394 0.81 -10.92 14.91
CA ASN A 394 -0.40 -11.25 14.14
C ASN A 394 -0.06 -11.78 12.73
N GLN A 395 0.85 -11.12 12.01
CA GLN A 395 1.24 -11.49 10.64
C GLN A 395 2.04 -12.81 10.56
N PHE A 396 2.56 -13.31 11.68
CA PHE A 396 3.38 -14.53 11.71
C PHE A 396 2.74 -15.71 12.45
N THR A 397 1.77 -15.47 13.34
CA THR A 397 1.08 -16.52 14.11
C THR A 397 -0.27 -16.91 13.50
N ALA A 398 -0.98 -15.97 12.87
CA ALA A 398 -2.24 -16.26 12.22
C ALA A 398 -2.04 -17.17 10.99
N GLY A 399 -2.95 -18.13 10.81
CA GLY A 399 -2.83 -19.20 9.83
C GLY A 399 -1.83 -20.31 10.21
N VAL A 400 -1.13 -20.18 11.37
CA VAL A 400 -0.17 -21.18 11.88
C VAL A 400 -0.62 -21.72 13.25
N THR A 401 -0.67 -20.85 14.27
CA THR A 401 -1.11 -21.18 15.64
C THR A 401 -2.42 -20.51 16.01
N ARG A 402 -2.80 -19.44 15.31
CA ARG A 402 -4.05 -18.68 15.49
C ARG A 402 -4.89 -18.68 14.22
N LYS A 403 -6.18 -18.37 14.34
CA LYS A 403 -7.06 -18.21 13.17
C LYS A 403 -6.64 -17.03 12.28
N ALA A 404 -6.62 -17.28 10.97
CA ALA A 404 -6.36 -16.27 9.95
C ALA A 404 -7.57 -15.37 9.68
N PRO A 405 -7.36 -14.09 9.31
CA PRO A 405 -8.41 -13.23 8.76
C PRO A 405 -8.73 -13.68 7.32
N LEU A 406 -9.85 -14.38 7.15
CA LEU A 406 -10.26 -14.90 5.85
C LEU A 406 -11.19 -13.94 5.13
N GLY A 407 -11.02 -13.75 3.81
CA GLY A 407 -12.05 -13.13 2.98
C GLY A 407 -11.57 -12.13 1.94
N VAL A 408 -12.20 -12.16 0.77
CA VAL A 408 -12.23 -11.07 -0.22
C VAL A 408 -13.69 -10.79 -0.55
N GLN A 409 -14.09 -9.52 -0.60
CA GLN A 409 -15.45 -9.13 -0.94
C GLN A 409 -15.43 -8.07 -2.03
N LYS A 410 -16.25 -8.28 -3.05
CA LYS A 410 -16.45 -7.32 -4.14
C LYS A 410 -17.84 -6.69 -4.09
N PHE A 411 -17.86 -5.41 -4.41
CA PHE A 411 -19.03 -4.58 -4.61
C PHE A 411 -19.01 -4.01 -6.03
N THR A 412 -20.18 -3.58 -6.51
CA THR A 412 -20.31 -2.83 -7.76
C THR A 412 -21.12 -1.55 -7.48
N TRP A 413 -20.69 -0.43 -8.06
CA TRP A 413 -21.46 0.81 -8.06
C TRP A 413 -22.48 0.81 -9.21
N ASP A 414 -23.74 1.07 -8.88
CA ASP A 414 -24.82 1.33 -9.84
C ASP A 414 -24.95 2.85 -10.06
N PRO A 415 -24.54 3.38 -11.23
CA PRO A 415 -24.60 4.81 -11.51
C PRO A 415 -26.01 5.31 -11.86
N LYS A 416 -27.00 4.44 -12.02
CA LYS A 416 -28.39 4.85 -12.20
C LYS A 416 -29.05 5.05 -10.84
N GLU A 417 -28.90 4.06 -9.96
CA GLU A 417 -29.52 4.06 -8.63
C GLU A 417 -28.65 4.76 -7.57
N LYS A 418 -27.44 5.19 -7.95
CA LYS A 418 -26.44 5.86 -7.11
C LYS A 418 -26.15 5.07 -5.83
N LYS A 419 -25.91 3.77 -5.93
CA LYS A 419 -25.74 2.89 -4.77
C LYS A 419 -24.72 1.79 -5.02
N PHE A 420 -24.19 1.23 -3.94
CA PHE A 420 -23.44 -0.02 -3.99
C PHE A 420 -24.37 -1.23 -4.00
N GLU A 421 -23.90 -2.27 -4.68
CA GLU A 421 -24.47 -3.62 -4.64
C GLU A 421 -23.36 -4.61 -4.28
N LYS A 422 -23.69 -5.60 -3.43
CA LYS A 422 -22.79 -6.71 -3.12
C LYS A 422 -22.70 -7.61 -4.34
N ALA A 423 -21.49 -7.82 -4.86
CA ALA A 423 -21.27 -8.67 -6.03
C ALA A 423 -20.99 -10.11 -5.62
N TRP A 424 -19.95 -10.34 -4.82
CA TRP A 424 -19.58 -11.67 -4.32
C TRP A 424 -18.69 -11.57 -3.08
N VAL A 425 -18.58 -12.70 -2.36
CA VAL A 425 -17.68 -12.92 -1.23
C VAL A 425 -16.96 -14.25 -1.42
N ASN A 426 -15.64 -14.28 -1.23
CA ASN A 426 -14.84 -15.49 -1.19
C ASN A 426 -14.14 -15.57 0.18
N MET A 427 -14.42 -16.61 0.97
CA MET A 427 -13.88 -16.80 2.33
C MET A 427 -12.67 -17.75 2.39
N GLU A 428 -12.05 -18.08 1.25
CA GLU A 428 -10.92 -19.03 1.18
C GLU A 428 -9.55 -18.35 1.25
N VAL A 429 -9.48 -17.05 0.98
CA VAL A 429 -8.22 -16.28 0.97
C VAL A 429 -7.82 -15.91 2.39
N ASP A 430 -6.63 -16.32 2.80
CA ASP A 430 -5.98 -15.93 4.06
C ASP A 430 -5.24 -14.59 3.90
N ASN A 431 -5.70 -13.57 4.61
CA ASN A 431 -5.12 -12.22 4.56
C ASN A 431 -4.19 -11.92 5.74
N THR A 432 -3.59 -12.94 6.36
CA THR A 432 -2.73 -12.78 7.54
C THR A 432 -1.65 -11.71 7.33
N ASP A 433 -1.09 -11.64 6.13
CA ASP A 433 0.01 -10.74 5.81
C ASP A 433 -0.46 -9.30 5.50
N ILE A 434 -1.77 -9.01 5.47
CA ILE A 434 -2.38 -7.69 5.15
C ILE A 434 -1.82 -7.13 3.84
N MET A 435 -1.91 -7.91 2.76
CA MET A 435 -1.35 -7.55 1.46
C MET A 435 -2.37 -6.79 0.60
N VAL A 436 -1.94 -5.75 -0.08
CA VAL A 436 -2.76 -5.12 -1.13
C VAL A 436 -2.76 -6.04 -2.36
N PRO A 437 -3.92 -6.58 -2.78
CA PRO A 437 -4.05 -7.35 -4.02
C PRO A 437 -3.83 -6.46 -5.24
N VAL A 438 -3.79 -7.05 -6.43
CA VAL A 438 -3.83 -6.31 -7.69
C VAL A 438 -4.82 -6.94 -8.65
N VAL A 439 -5.57 -6.11 -9.38
CA VAL A 439 -6.50 -6.56 -10.42
C VAL A 439 -5.89 -6.34 -11.80
N SER A 440 -5.90 -7.37 -12.63
CA SER A 440 -5.57 -7.28 -14.06
C SER A 440 -6.84 -7.26 -14.89
N ALA A 441 -7.10 -6.16 -15.58
CA ALA A 441 -8.24 -6.05 -16.48
C ALA A 441 -8.12 -7.01 -17.67
N ALA A 442 -6.89 -7.28 -18.14
CA ALA A 442 -6.66 -8.13 -19.31
C ALA A 442 -6.92 -9.62 -19.04
N THR A 443 -6.64 -10.10 -17.83
CA THR A 443 -6.90 -11.50 -17.42
C THR A 443 -8.22 -11.67 -16.68
N ASN A 444 -8.88 -10.57 -16.29
CA ASN A 444 -10.05 -10.56 -15.41
C ASN A 444 -9.79 -11.26 -14.07
N LEU A 445 -8.56 -11.16 -13.53
CA LEU A 445 -8.17 -11.78 -12.27
C LEU A 445 -7.81 -10.72 -11.23
N ILE A 446 -8.16 -10.99 -9.97
CA ILE A 446 -7.55 -10.37 -8.79
C ILE A 446 -6.55 -11.34 -8.18
N TYR A 447 -5.32 -10.87 -7.95
CA TYR A 447 -4.22 -11.66 -7.41
C TYR A 447 -4.06 -11.37 -5.93
N CYS A 448 -4.34 -12.38 -5.10
CA CYS A 448 -4.29 -12.26 -3.64
C CYS A 448 -3.18 -13.16 -3.08
N ALA A 449 -2.35 -12.58 -2.20
CA ALA A 449 -1.48 -13.38 -1.35
C ALA A 449 -2.35 -14.22 -0.38
N THR A 450 -1.95 -15.46 -0.13
CA THR A 450 -2.68 -16.36 0.78
C THR A 450 -1.74 -17.41 1.39
N LYS A 451 -2.27 -18.21 2.31
CA LYS A 451 -1.62 -19.41 2.84
C LYS A 451 -2.55 -20.61 2.66
N ILE A 452 -2.04 -21.68 2.05
CA ILE A 452 -2.76 -22.95 1.89
C ILE A 452 -2.08 -23.98 2.79
N SER A 453 -2.82 -24.45 3.80
CA SER A 453 -2.28 -25.37 4.82
C SER A 453 -1.00 -24.83 5.51
N GLY A 454 -0.92 -23.51 5.69
CA GLY A 454 0.23 -22.83 6.31
C GLY A 454 1.40 -22.52 5.37
N ASN A 455 1.33 -22.92 4.10
CA ASN A 455 2.34 -22.61 3.07
C ASN A 455 1.90 -21.41 2.24
N TYR A 456 2.81 -20.50 1.96
CA TYR A 456 2.52 -19.31 1.17
C TYR A 456 2.10 -19.67 -0.26
N ALA A 457 1.12 -18.94 -0.78
CA ALA A 457 0.68 -19.02 -2.16
C ALA A 457 0.16 -17.66 -2.65
N TYR A 458 -0.04 -17.56 -3.95
CA TYR A 458 -0.96 -16.58 -4.54
C TYR A 458 -2.14 -17.30 -5.17
N VAL A 459 -3.32 -16.68 -5.14
CA VAL A 459 -4.48 -17.13 -5.90
C VAL A 459 -4.94 -16.05 -6.86
N GLY A 460 -5.36 -16.45 -8.05
CA GLY A 460 -6.03 -15.60 -9.02
C GLY A 460 -7.52 -15.91 -8.98
N LEU A 461 -8.31 -15.02 -8.37
CA LEU A 461 -9.77 -15.14 -8.37
C LEU A 461 -10.33 -14.43 -9.61
N ASP A 462 -11.34 -15.01 -10.25
CA ASP A 462 -12.09 -14.33 -11.29
C ASP A 462 -12.77 -13.08 -10.71
N TRP A 463 -12.43 -11.92 -11.25
CA TRP A 463 -12.92 -10.62 -10.79
C TRP A 463 -14.45 -10.51 -10.88
N THR A 464 -15.08 -11.25 -11.78
CA THR A 464 -16.53 -11.23 -12.00
C THR A 464 -17.25 -12.18 -11.07
N THR A 465 -16.73 -13.38 -10.81
CA THR A 465 -17.47 -14.47 -10.13
C THR A 465 -16.90 -14.93 -8.79
N SER A 466 -15.70 -14.51 -8.41
CA SER A 466 -14.92 -14.97 -7.24
C SER A 466 -14.31 -16.37 -7.34
N GLU A 467 -14.52 -17.09 -8.45
CA GLU A 467 -13.99 -18.43 -8.66
C GLU A 467 -12.46 -18.41 -8.68
N THR A 468 -11.81 -19.27 -7.89
CA THR A 468 -10.35 -19.44 -7.94
C THR A 468 -9.96 -20.08 -9.28
N LYS A 469 -9.40 -19.29 -10.19
CA LYS A 469 -8.94 -19.76 -11.51
C LYS A 469 -7.54 -20.33 -11.47
N GLN A 470 -6.69 -19.76 -10.62
CA GLN A 470 -5.27 -20.10 -10.55
C GLN A 470 -4.77 -20.10 -9.11
N THR A 471 -3.80 -20.97 -8.83
CA THR A 471 -3.10 -21.05 -7.55
C THR A 471 -1.61 -21.24 -7.80
N TRP A 472 -0.78 -20.34 -7.27
CA TRP A 472 0.68 -20.43 -7.30
C TRP A 472 1.20 -20.73 -5.90
N LEU A 473 1.44 -22.01 -5.59
CA LEU A 473 1.99 -22.43 -4.30
C LEU A 473 3.51 -22.25 -4.31
N PHE A 474 4.07 -21.56 -3.31
CA PHE A 474 5.52 -21.36 -3.25
C PHE A 474 6.28 -22.69 -3.02
N PRO A 475 7.58 -22.75 -3.39
CA PRO A 475 8.33 -24.01 -3.46
C PRO A 475 8.41 -24.82 -2.16
N ASP A 476 8.49 -24.13 -1.02
CA ASP A 476 8.70 -24.71 0.30
C ASP A 476 7.89 -23.97 1.38
N ASP A 477 7.96 -24.45 2.62
CA ASP A 477 7.23 -23.94 3.78
C ASP A 477 7.93 -22.76 4.50
N SER A 478 9.02 -22.25 3.93
CA SER A 478 9.81 -21.20 4.57
C SER A 478 9.04 -19.88 4.67
N ARG A 479 9.26 -19.14 5.75
CA ARG A 479 8.70 -17.81 5.98
C ARG A 479 9.37 -16.73 5.12
N LYS A 480 10.40 -17.05 4.32
CA LYS A 480 10.95 -16.12 3.32
C LYS A 480 9.91 -15.62 2.32
N TRP A 481 8.84 -16.40 2.13
CA TRP A 481 7.74 -16.06 1.22
C TRP A 481 6.72 -15.08 1.79
N ASN A 482 6.80 -14.79 3.10
CA ASN A 482 6.02 -13.75 3.76
C ASN A 482 6.15 -12.41 3.04
N ALA A 483 5.01 -11.72 2.90
CA ALA A 483 4.90 -10.52 2.09
C ALA A 483 4.66 -9.24 2.93
N LEU A 484 4.24 -9.39 4.20
CA LEU A 484 4.19 -8.37 5.27
C LEU A 484 3.79 -6.95 4.82
N GLY A 485 2.50 -6.67 4.68
CA GLY A 485 2.01 -5.31 4.39
C GLY A 485 2.47 -4.77 3.02
N GLY A 486 2.88 -5.66 2.12
CA GLY A 486 3.35 -5.33 0.79
C GLY A 486 2.24 -5.03 -0.21
N ILE A 487 2.64 -4.53 -1.38
CA ILE A 487 1.74 -4.34 -2.52
C ILE A 487 2.17 -5.31 -3.63
N THR A 488 1.22 -6.15 -4.07
CA THR A 488 1.47 -7.09 -5.17
C THR A 488 1.66 -6.28 -6.46
N THR A 489 2.78 -6.44 -7.18
CA THR A 489 3.02 -5.73 -8.45
C THR A 489 2.99 -6.70 -9.62
N ILE A 490 2.29 -6.37 -10.70
CA ILE A 490 2.37 -7.09 -11.98
C ILE A 490 3.40 -6.41 -12.86
N LEU A 491 4.36 -7.17 -13.38
CA LEU A 491 5.37 -6.70 -14.33
C LEU A 491 4.84 -6.73 -15.77
N GLU A 492 5.46 -5.94 -16.66
CA GLU A 492 5.09 -5.86 -18.10
C GLU A 492 5.07 -7.21 -18.81
N ASP A 493 5.87 -8.16 -18.33
CA ASP A 493 6.00 -9.51 -18.90
C ASP A 493 5.16 -10.58 -18.18
N GLY A 494 4.17 -10.15 -17.40
CA GLY A 494 3.17 -11.00 -16.75
C GLY A 494 3.61 -11.63 -15.42
N ASP A 495 4.82 -11.35 -14.94
CA ASP A 495 5.31 -11.85 -13.66
C ASP A 495 4.73 -11.07 -12.47
N LEU A 496 4.82 -11.64 -11.26
CA LEU A 496 4.59 -10.87 -10.03
C LEU A 496 5.92 -10.47 -9.39
N LEU A 497 6.03 -9.20 -9.01
CA LEU A 497 7.05 -8.69 -8.10
C LEU A 497 6.41 -8.43 -6.73
N ILE A 498 7.01 -9.02 -5.69
CA ILE A 498 6.41 -9.10 -4.36
C ILE A 498 7.47 -8.68 -3.33
N GLY A 499 7.16 -7.67 -2.53
CA GLY A 499 7.94 -7.29 -1.35
C GLY A 499 7.89 -8.35 -0.24
N GLY A 500 8.50 -8.09 0.90
CA GLY A 500 8.43 -9.01 2.03
C GLY A 500 9.39 -8.67 3.16
N ALA A 501 9.23 -9.41 4.27
CA ALA A 501 10.03 -9.20 5.48
C ALA A 501 11.50 -9.62 5.33
N PHE A 502 11.76 -10.67 4.56
CA PHE A 502 13.07 -11.33 4.46
C PHE A 502 13.63 -11.38 3.04
N ALA A 503 12.76 -11.27 2.03
CA ALA A 503 13.14 -11.31 0.64
C ALA A 503 12.15 -10.51 -0.21
N ILE A 504 12.68 -9.88 -1.25
CA ILE A 504 11.93 -9.46 -2.42
C ILE A 504 11.87 -10.68 -3.35
N LYS A 505 10.71 -10.92 -3.95
CA LYS A 505 10.47 -12.10 -4.77
C LYS A 505 9.96 -11.70 -6.14
N ARG A 506 10.45 -12.36 -7.17
CA ARG A 506 9.87 -12.35 -8.50
C ARG A 506 9.34 -13.74 -8.80
N MET A 507 8.03 -13.88 -8.92
CA MET A 507 7.37 -15.10 -9.38
C MET A 507 7.28 -15.06 -10.91
N ILE A 508 7.87 -16.06 -11.55
CA ILE A 508 7.94 -16.16 -13.00
C ILE A 508 6.71 -16.90 -13.53
N ASP A 509 5.92 -16.26 -14.38
CA ASP A 509 4.91 -16.94 -15.17
C ASP A 509 5.56 -17.52 -16.42
N ALA A 510 5.50 -18.85 -16.52
CA ALA A 510 5.95 -19.60 -17.68
C ALA A 510 4.92 -20.71 -18.00
N PRO A 511 4.66 -21.03 -19.28
CA PRO A 511 3.75 -22.10 -19.68
C PRO A 511 4.11 -23.49 -19.17
#